data_AF-A0A924QJ73-F1
#
_entry.id   AF-A0A924QJ73-F1
#
_cell.length_a   1.000
_cell.length_b   1.000
_cell.length_c   1.000
_cell.angle_alpha   90.00
_cell.angle_beta   90.00
_cell.angle_gamma   90.00
#
_symmetry.space_group_name_H-M   'P 1'
#
loop_
_entity.id
_entity.type
_entity.pdbx_description
1 polymer ?
#
loop_
_entity_poly.entity_id
_entity_poly.type
_entity_poly.pdbx_seq_one_letter_code
_entity_poly.pdbx_strand_id
1 'polypeptide(L)'
;TTSTTLYWTDAARTTALIDSPGFQEFGLHHIAPMQLSTLMPDLHAKAQACKFYNCTHLHEPGCGVIAEVDADNKSADSRRSISLNRYRLYGELFAELSQTRY
;
A
#
# COMPACT_ATOMS: atom_id res chain seq x y z
N THR A 1 17.44 -8.68 18.32
CA THR A 1 18.08 -9.91 17.79
C THR A 1 18.84 -9.52 16.54
N THR A 2 20.00 -10.11 16.22
CA THR A 2 20.82 -9.79 15.02
C THR A 2 20.95 -10.96 14.05
N SER A 3 20.44 -12.14 14.42
CA SER A 3 20.51 -13.37 13.63
C SER A 3 19.12 -13.87 13.27
N THR A 4 18.97 -14.39 12.06
CA THR A 4 17.75 -15.07 11.61
C THR A 4 17.80 -16.55 11.96
N THR A 5 16.75 -17.07 12.61
CA THR A 5 16.65 -18.50 13.00
C THR A 5 15.37 -19.12 12.45
N LEU A 6 15.44 -20.38 12.03
CA LEU A 6 14.30 -21.20 11.63
C LEU A 6 13.97 -22.21 12.75
N TYR A 7 12.71 -22.22 13.20
CA TYR A 7 12.21 -23.18 14.18
C TYR A 7 11.12 -24.05 13.54
N TRP A 8 11.21 -25.37 13.71
CA TRP A 8 10.12 -26.28 13.37
C TRP A 8 9.07 -26.26 14.50
N THR A 9 7.80 -26.11 14.15
CA THR A 9 6.72 -26.08 15.15
C THR A 9 6.15 -27.46 15.45
N ASP A 10 6.47 -28.46 14.62
CA ASP A 10 6.01 -29.84 14.75
C ASP A 10 7.14 -30.84 14.46
N ALA A 11 7.05 -32.03 15.05
CA ALA A 11 8.05 -33.08 14.89
C ALA A 11 8.15 -33.62 13.45
N ALA A 12 7.04 -33.56 12.70
CA ALA A 12 7.01 -33.96 11.30
C ALA A 12 7.61 -32.91 10.35
N ARG A 13 7.99 -31.73 10.87
CA ARG A 13 8.61 -30.61 10.14
C ARG A 13 7.78 -30.13 8.96
N THR A 14 6.48 -29.97 9.18
CA THR A 14 5.53 -29.51 8.16
C THR A 14 5.25 -28.01 8.26
N THR A 15 5.47 -27.41 9.42
CA THR A 15 5.28 -25.99 9.70
C THR A 15 6.52 -25.43 10.38
N ALA A 16 6.94 -24.22 9.96
CA ALA A 16 8.11 -23.56 10.51
C ALA A 16 7.89 -22.08 10.74
N LEU A 17 8.60 -21.53 11.74
CA LEU A 17 8.67 -20.11 12.07
C LEU A 17 10.07 -19.59 11.77
N ILE A 18 10.15 -18.50 11.00
CA ILE A 18 11.40 -17.75 10.81
C ILE A 18 11.35 -16.53 11.74
N ASP A 19 12.27 -16.48 12.69
CA ASP A 19 12.52 -15.32 13.54
C ASP A 19 13.72 -14.55 12.98
N SER A 20 13.47 -13.42 12.34
CA SER A 20 14.51 -12.51 11.85
C SER A 20 14.48 -11.20 12.63
N PRO A 21 15.61 -10.47 12.73
CA PRO A 21 15.58 -9.07 13.12
C PRO A 21 14.54 -8.29 12.29
N GLY A 22 13.96 -7.23 12.86
CA GLY A 22 13.11 -6.31 12.09
C GLY A 22 13.89 -5.67 10.95
N PHE A 23 13.21 -5.40 9.83
CA PHE A 23 13.82 -4.66 8.72
C PHE A 23 14.22 -3.26 9.21
N GLN A 24 15.51 -2.96 9.19
CA GLN A 24 16.04 -1.66 9.64
C GLN A 24 15.84 -0.57 8.59
N GLU A 25 15.85 -0.93 7.31
CA GLU A 25 15.41 -0.11 6.20
C GLU A 25 14.58 -0.97 5.24
N PHE A 26 13.43 -0.44 4.84
CA PHE A 26 12.57 -1.05 3.84
C PHE A 26 12.45 -0.08 2.67
N GLY A 27 13.17 -0.36 1.58
CA GLY A 27 13.13 0.43 0.36
C GLY A 27 12.07 -0.08 -0.61
N LEU A 28 11.06 0.73 -0.90
CA LEU A 28 10.03 0.43 -1.91
C LEU A 28 10.48 0.73 -3.35
N HIS A 29 11.76 1.04 -3.57
CA HIS A 29 12.30 1.54 -4.84
C HIS A 29 12.11 0.63 -6.06
N HIS A 30 11.81 -0.66 -5.85
CA HIS A 30 11.52 -1.60 -6.92
C HIS A 30 10.10 -1.45 -7.49
N ILE A 31 9.28 -0.57 -6.91
CA ILE A 31 7.88 -0.34 -7.29
C ILE A 31 7.80 0.96 -8.08
N ALA A 32 7.25 0.90 -9.29
CA ALA A 32 6.97 2.12 -10.04
C ALA A 32 5.87 2.92 -9.32
N PRO A 33 5.95 4.28 -9.25
CA PRO A 33 4.95 5.09 -8.54
C PRO A 33 3.51 4.77 -8.95
N MET A 34 3.28 4.59 -10.25
CA MET A 34 1.95 4.25 -10.80
C MET A 34 1.42 2.88 -10.38
N GLN A 35 2.27 1.95 -9.93
CA GLN A 35 1.85 0.64 -9.45
C GLN A 35 1.47 0.68 -7.96
N LEU A 36 1.86 1.72 -7.22
CA LEU A 36 1.64 1.80 -5.77
C LEU A 36 0.16 1.62 -5.39
N SER A 37 -0.76 2.25 -6.14
CA SER A 37 -2.20 2.15 -5.86
C SER A 37 -2.74 0.73 -6.00
N THR A 38 -2.15 -0.08 -6.90
CA THR A 38 -2.54 -1.49 -7.10
C THR A 38 -2.14 -2.39 -5.93
N LEU A 39 -1.14 -1.98 -5.16
CA LEU A 39 -0.63 -2.69 -3.99
C LEU A 39 -1.31 -2.25 -2.68
N MET A 40 -2.25 -1.31 -2.78
CA MET A 40 -3.09 -0.85 -1.68
C MET A 40 -4.55 -1.25 -1.96
N PRO A 41 -5.07 -2.35 -1.40
CA PRO A 41 -6.37 -2.94 -1.78
C PRO A 41 -7.55 -1.97 -1.73
N ASP A 42 -7.52 -1.08 -0.75
CA ASP A 42 -8.47 0.01 -0.53
C ASP A 42 -8.45 1.04 -1.67
N LEU A 43 -7.27 1.51 -2.08
CA LEU A 43 -7.12 2.41 -3.23
C LEU A 43 -7.41 1.71 -4.55
N HIS A 44 -6.88 0.49 -4.74
CA HIS A 44 -7.06 -0.29 -5.96
C HIS A 44 -8.54 -0.50 -6.28
N ALA A 45 -9.37 -0.80 -5.28
CA ALA A 45 -10.81 -0.98 -5.47
C ALA A 45 -11.50 0.30 -5.98
N LYS A 46 -11.06 1.49 -5.55
CA LYS A 46 -11.66 2.78 -5.93
C LYS A 46 -11.03 3.38 -7.19
N ALA A 47 -9.79 3.02 -7.51
CA ALA A 47 -9.09 3.43 -8.72
C ALA A 47 -9.82 3.02 -10.01
N GLN A 48 -10.61 1.94 -9.97
CA GLN A 48 -11.43 1.50 -11.12
C GLN A 48 -12.52 2.50 -11.51
N ALA A 49 -12.93 3.38 -10.59
CA ALA A 49 -13.90 4.44 -10.84
C ALA A 49 -13.26 5.75 -11.34
N CYS A 50 -11.95 5.77 -11.59
CA CYS A 50 -11.29 6.94 -12.14
C CYS A 50 -11.70 7.20 -13.58
N LYS A 51 -11.92 8.48 -13.89
CA LYS A 51 -12.19 8.96 -15.26
C LYS A 51 -11.02 8.68 -16.23
N PHE A 52 -9.79 8.75 -15.75
CA PHE A 52 -8.57 8.63 -16.56
C PHE A 52 -7.79 7.35 -16.21
N TYR A 53 -7.24 6.68 -17.22
CA TYR A 53 -6.49 5.43 -17.06
C TYR A 53 -5.12 5.63 -16.38
N ASN A 54 -4.53 6.82 -16.49
CA ASN A 54 -3.23 7.20 -15.94
C ASN A 54 -3.37 8.11 -14.71
N CYS A 55 -4.48 7.98 -13.97
CA CYS A 55 -4.74 8.78 -12.78
C CYS A 55 -3.72 8.45 -11.68
N THR A 56 -3.00 9.46 -11.18
CA THR A 56 -2.08 9.34 -10.03
C THR A 56 -2.83 9.30 -8.70
N HIS A 57 -4.12 9.64 -8.71
CA HIS A 57 -5.00 9.69 -7.55
C HIS A 57 -4.65 10.81 -6.56
N LEU A 58 -4.00 11.88 -7.01
CA LEU A 58 -3.54 12.97 -6.12
C LEU A 58 -4.30 14.28 -6.33
N HIS A 59 -4.67 14.59 -7.58
CA HIS A 59 -5.28 15.88 -7.95
C HIS A 59 -6.23 15.79 -9.15
N GLU A 60 -6.36 14.62 -9.78
CA GLU A 60 -7.10 14.49 -11.02
C GLU A 60 -8.62 14.64 -10.80
N PRO A 61 -9.31 15.41 -11.68
CA PRO A 61 -10.76 15.53 -11.61
C PRO A 61 -11.43 14.22 -12.00
N GLY A 62 -12.47 13.83 -11.25
CA GLY A 62 -13.16 12.55 -11.46
C GLY A 62 -12.34 11.34 -11.03
N CYS A 63 -11.43 11.51 -10.05
CA CYS A 63 -10.73 10.41 -9.40
C CYS A 63 -11.65 9.71 -8.39
N GLY A 64 -11.83 8.39 -8.55
CA GLY A 64 -12.65 7.58 -7.64
C GLY A 64 -12.08 7.48 -6.22
N VAL A 65 -10.75 7.56 -6.08
CA VAL A 65 -10.06 7.57 -4.78
C VAL A 65 -10.36 8.88 -4.03
N ILE A 66 -10.19 10.04 -4.67
CA ILE A 66 -10.45 11.34 -4.05
C ILE A 66 -11.94 11.45 -3.67
N ALA A 67 -12.83 11.02 -4.56
CA ALA A 67 -14.27 11.03 -4.29
C ALA A 67 -14.66 10.21 -3.04
N GLU A 68 -14.01 9.07 -2.80
CA GLU A 68 -14.25 8.26 -1.59
C GLU A 68 -13.72 8.95 -0.32
N VAL A 69 -12.54 9.55 -0.40
CA VAL A 69 -11.92 10.28 0.72
C VAL A 69 -12.79 11.47 1.12
N ASP A 70 -13.28 12.24 0.14
CA ASP A 70 -14.13 13.41 0.34
C ASP A 70 -15.54 13.03 0.84
N ALA A 71 -16.01 11.81 0.54
CA ALA A 71 -17.31 11.32 0.97
C ALA A 71 -17.35 10.86 2.44
N ASP A 72 -16.35 11.20 3.25
CA ASP A 72 -16.19 10.82 4.66
C ASP A 72 -16.26 9.29 4.89
N ASN A 73 -15.72 8.49 3.96
CA ASN A 73 -15.61 7.03 4.15
C ASN A 73 -16.95 6.31 4.39
N LYS A 74 -18.03 6.80 3.81
CA LYS A 74 -19.38 6.21 3.92
C LYS A 74 -19.55 4.87 3.20
N SER A 75 -18.48 4.26 2.69
CA SER A 75 -18.50 2.90 2.15
C SER A 75 -19.12 1.93 3.17
N ALA A 76 -20.12 1.17 2.72
CA ALA A 76 -20.76 0.12 3.51
C ALA A 76 -19.77 -1.00 3.92
N ASP A 77 -18.66 -1.13 3.19
CA ASP A 77 -17.54 -2.00 3.56
C ASP A 77 -16.41 -1.14 4.16
N SER A 78 -16.28 -1.21 5.49
CA SER A 78 -15.23 -0.50 6.25
C SER A 78 -13.82 -1.00 5.95
N ARG A 79 -13.66 -2.19 5.35
CA ARG A 79 -12.35 -2.70 4.94
C ARG A 79 -11.86 -2.10 3.62
N ARG A 80 -12.74 -1.43 2.88
CA ARG A 80 -12.47 -0.80 1.58
C ARG A 80 -12.66 0.71 1.60
N SER A 81 -12.86 1.29 2.78
CA SER A 81 -12.87 2.74 2.95
C SER A 81 -11.43 3.27 3.01
N ILE A 82 -11.23 4.49 2.52
CA ILE A 82 -9.93 5.14 2.44
C ILE A 82 -9.86 6.25 3.50
N SER A 83 -9.33 5.91 4.67
CA SER A 83 -9.12 6.92 5.72
C SER A 83 -8.18 8.05 5.26
N LEU A 84 -8.34 9.25 5.82
CA LEU A 84 -7.49 10.40 5.50
C LEU A 84 -6.00 10.10 5.73
N ASN A 85 -5.67 9.38 6.82
CA ASN A 85 -4.29 8.98 7.11
C ASN A 85 -3.75 8.02 6.03
N ARG A 86 -4.58 7.11 5.54
CA ARG A 86 -4.21 6.16 4.48
C ARG A 86 -3.96 6.87 3.15
N TYR A 87 -4.81 7.83 2.79
CA TYR A 87 -4.62 8.67 1.61
C TYR A 87 -3.35 9.53 1.72
N ARG A 88 -3.07 10.10 2.89
CA ARG A 88 -1.84 10.83 3.17
C ARG A 88 -0.59 9.97 2.96
N LEU A 89 -0.56 8.77 3.55
CA LEU A 89 0.57 7.84 3.40
C LEU A 89 0.81 7.44 1.94
N TYR A 90 -0.27 7.23 1.18
CA TYR A 90 -0.15 7.00 -0.26
C TYR A 90 0.57 8.15 -0.96
N GLY A 91 0.18 9.40 -0.68
CA GLY A 91 0.82 10.58 -1.27
C GLY A 91 2.31 10.72 -0.89
N GLU A 92 2.66 10.47 0.37
CA GLU A 92 4.05 10.50 0.84
C GLU A 92 4.90 9.42 0.14
N LEU A 93 4.40 8.19 0.06
CA LEU A 93 5.08 7.09 -0.63
C LEU A 93 5.18 7.33 -2.14
N PHE A 94 4.13 7.84 -2.78
CA PHE A 94 4.15 8.15 -4.21
C PHE A 94 5.19 9.22 -4.52
N ALA A 95 5.27 10.27 -3.67
CA ALA A 95 6.26 11.32 -3.80
C ALA A 95 7.68 10.79 -3.61
N GLU A 96 7.91 9.91 -2.63
CA GLU A 96 9.20 9.27 -2.41
C GLU A 96 9.62 8.41 -3.61
N LEU A 97 8.72 7.56 -4.12
CA LEU A 97 8.99 6.71 -5.28
C LEU A 97 9.22 7.50 -6.57
N SER A 98 8.67 8.71 -6.67
CA SER A 98 8.82 9.58 -7.84
C SER A 98 10.15 10.36 -7.85
N GLN A 99 10.89 10.39 -6.72
CA GLN A 99 12.19 11.05 -6.66
C GLN A 99 13.25 10.20 -7.37
N THR A 100 13.93 10.79 -8.36
CA THR A 100 15.16 10.21 -8.93
C THR A 100 16.29 10.42 -7.94
N ARG A 101 16.75 9.35 -7.29
CA ARG A 101 17.96 9.37 -6.46
C ARG A 101 19.12 8.83 -7.30
N TYR A 102 20.06 9.73 -7.64
CA TYR A 102 21.32 9.42 -8.33
C TYR A 102 22.31 8.72 -7.40
#